data_AF-A0A6B3NK76-F1
#
_entry.id   AF-A0A6B3NK76-F1
#
_cell.length_a   1.000
_cell.length_b   1.000
_cell.length_c   1.000
_cell.angle_alpha   90.00
_cell.angle_beta   90.00
_cell.angle_gamma   90.00
#
_symmetry.space_group_name_H-M   'P 1'
#
loop_
_entity.id
_entity.type
_entity.pdbx_description
1 polymer ?
#
loop_
_entity_poly.entity_id
_entity_poly.type
_entity_poly.pdbx_seq_one_letter_code
_entity_poly.pdbx_strand_id
1 'polypeptide(L)' 'MTKIKQVTGTGIPLVGNDIDTDRIIPARFLRCVTFDGLGQQVFVDDRTQAQGQHPFDQ' A
#
# COMPACT_ATOMS: atom_id res chain seq x y z
N MET A 1 -6.01 22.61 -6.84
CA MET A 1 -5.74 21.74 -5.68
C MET A 1 -6.40 22.34 -4.45
N THR A 2 -7.10 21.52 -3.67
CA THR A 2 -7.77 21.96 -2.45
C THR A 2 -6.83 21.81 -1.27
N LYS A 3 -6.78 22.82 -0.40
CA LYS A 3 -5.95 22.76 0.82
C LYS A 3 -6.54 21.75 1.81
N ILE A 4 -5.77 20.73 2.17
CA ILE A 4 -6.13 19.81 3.26
C ILE A 4 -5.98 20.57 4.59
N LYS A 5 -7.05 20.67 5.37
CA LYS A 5 -7.06 21.34 6.69
C LYS A 5 -6.99 20.35 7.85
N GLN A 6 -7.63 19.19 7.70
CA GLN A 6 -7.68 18.15 8.72
C GLN A 6 -8.04 16.81 8.06
N VAL A 7 -7.44 15.73 8.56
CA VAL A 7 -7.76 14.34 8.21
C VAL A 7 -7.78 13.53 9.52
N THR A 8 -8.79 12.69 9.70
CA THR A 8 -8.93 11.80 10.87
C THR A 8 -9.27 10.40 10.39
N GLY A 9 -8.62 9.38 10.96
CA GLY A 9 -8.86 7.98 10.63
C GLY A 9 -8.03 7.05 11.50
N THR A 10 -8.28 5.75 11.35
CA THR A 10 -7.52 4.71 12.06
C THR A 10 -6.14 4.57 11.43
N GLY A 11 -5.09 4.69 12.25
CA GLY A 11 -3.72 4.41 11.82
C GLY A 11 -3.43 2.90 11.87
N ILE A 12 -2.56 2.43 10.97
CA ILE A 12 -2.03 1.06 10.97
C ILE A 12 -0.52 1.10 11.25
N PRO A 13 -0.01 0.32 12.22
CA PRO A 13 1.43 0.21 12.45
C PRO A 13 2.04 -0.73 11.41
N LEU A 14 2.88 -0.19 10.51
CA LEU A 14 3.66 -0.98 9.56
C LEU A 14 5.12 -1.03 10.03
N VAL A 15 5.55 -2.18 10.53
CA VAL A 15 6.92 -2.38 11.02
C VAL A 15 7.81 -2.81 9.87
N GLY A 16 8.91 -2.10 9.68
CA GLY A 16 9.93 -2.43 8.68
C GLY A 16 10.84 -1.24 8.43
N ASN A 17 12.09 -1.53 8.06
CA ASN A 17 13.02 -0.52 7.57
C ASN A 17 13.09 -0.61 6.03
N ASP A 18 13.68 0.40 5.41
CA ASP A 18 14.02 0.41 3.98
C ASP A 18 12.83 0.00 3.08
N ILE A 19 11.67 0.62 3.32
CA ILE A 19 10.49 0.46 2.47
C ILE A 19 10.73 1.30 1.20
N ASP A 20 10.96 0.61 0.08
CA ASP A 20 11.15 1.23 -1.23
C ASP A 20 9.86 1.22 -2.06
N THR A 21 9.94 1.76 -3.28
CA THR A 21 8.78 1.92 -4.17
C THR A 21 8.22 0.58 -4.66
N ASP A 22 9.07 -0.41 -4.90
CA ASP A 22 8.63 -1.72 -5.39
C ASP A 22 7.96 -2.54 -4.28
N ARG A 23 8.39 -2.36 -3.03
CA ARG A 23 7.69 -2.92 -1.86
C ARG A 23 6.31 -2.31 -1.66
N ILE A 24 6.16 -0.99 -1.83
CA ILE A 24 4.85 -0.33 -1.75
C ILE A 24 3.95 -0.81 -2.89
N ILE A 25 4.45 -0.78 -4.13
CA ILE A 25 3.71 -1.20 -5.31
C ILE A 25 4.69 -1.72 -6.39
N PRO A 26 4.68 -3.04 -6.66
CA PRO A 26 5.62 -3.59 -7.63
C PRO A 26 5.39 -3.06 -9.06
N ALA A 27 6.47 -2.78 -9.79
CA ALA A 27 6.41 -2.22 -11.15
C ALA A 27 5.51 -2.99 -12.14
N ARG A 28 5.28 -4.28 -11.94
CA ARG A 28 4.38 -5.11 -12.78
C ARG A 28 2.92 -4.64 -12.76
N PHE A 29 2.49 -3.93 -11.72
CA PHE A 29 1.15 -3.34 -11.62
C PHE A 29 1.07 -1.92 -12.18
N LEU A 30 2.19 -1.32 -12.56
CA LEU A 30 2.26 0.07 -13.06
C LEU A 30 2.07 0.16 -14.59
N ARG A 31 1.65 -0.94 -15.25
CA ARG A 31 1.33 -0.97 -16.68
C ARG A 31 -0.15 -0.65 -16.96
N CYS A 32 -0.85 -0.05 -16.00
CA CYS A 32 -2.26 0.30 -16.12
C CYS A 32 -2.43 1.69 -16.73
N VAL A 33 -3.47 1.84 -17.57
CA VAL A 33 -3.87 3.13 -18.14
C VAL A 33 -4.71 3.97 -17.17
N THR A 34 -5.27 3.35 -16.13
CA THR A 34 -5.99 4.00 -15.05
C THR A 34 -5.38 3.62 -13.70
N PHE A 35 -5.69 4.40 -12.66
CA PHE A 35 -5.27 4.13 -11.28
C PHE A 35 -6.15 3.08 -10.57
N ASP A 36 -7.14 2.53 -11.27
CA ASP A 36 -8.10 1.60 -10.68
C ASP A 36 -7.41 0.32 -10.23
N GLY A 37 -7.74 -0.13 -9.02
CA GLY A 37 -7.24 -1.40 -8.48
C GLY A 37 -5.80 -1.36 -7.93
N LEU A 38 -5.03 -0.27 -8.10
CA LEU A 38 -3.67 -0.17 -7.55
C LEU A 38 -3.64 -0.30 -6.03
N GLY A 39 -4.65 0.25 -5.34
CA GLY A 39 -4.77 0.13 -3.89
C GLY A 39 -4.86 -1.32 -3.40
N GLN A 40 -5.43 -2.23 -4.21
CA GLN A 40 -5.51 -3.65 -3.86
C GLN A 40 -4.15 -4.35 -3.93
N GLN A 41 -3.20 -3.77 -4.67
CA GLN A 41 -1.86 -4.30 -4.91
C GLN A 41 -0.80 -3.66 -4.00
N VAL A 42 -1.22 -2.79 -3.06
CA VAL A 42 -0.31 -2.20 -2.07
C VAL A 42 0.32 -3.32 -1.24
N PHE A 43 1.65 -3.31 -1.11
CA PHE A 43 2.42 -4.31 -0.35
C PHE A 43 2.10 -5.76 -0.72
N VAL A 44 1.69 -6.05 -1.96
CA VAL A 44 1.15 -7.38 -2.32
C VAL A 44 2.12 -8.53 -2.07
N ASP A 45 3.42 -8.31 -2.27
CA ASP A 45 4.45 -9.33 -1.98
C ASP A 45 4.58 -9.56 -0.47
N ASP A 46 4.72 -8.49 0.32
CA ASP A 46 4.80 -8.55 1.78
C ASP A 46 3.52 -9.18 2.38
N ARG A 47 2.34 -8.85 1.85
CA ARG A 47 1.04 -9.44 2.24
C ARG A 47 0.95 -10.93 1.94
N THR A 48 1.42 -11.34 0.77
CA THR A 48 1.47 -12.75 0.37
C THR A 48 2.44 -13.53 1.26
N GLN A 49 3.62 -12.96 1.55
CA GLN A 49 4.62 -13.56 2.43
C GLN A 49 4.13 -13.67 3.88
N ALA A 50 3.39 -12.67 4.36
CA ALA A 50 2.77 -12.67 5.69
C ALA A 50 1.53 -13.56 5.80
N GLN A 51 1.10 -14.23 4.72
CA GLN A 51 -0.04 -15.17 4.72
C GLN A 51 -1.32 -14.55 5.29
N GLY A 52 -1.60 -13.29 4.96
CA GLY A 52 -2.78 -12.56 5.42
C GLY A 52 -2.66 -11.98 6.84
N GLN A 53 -1.48 -12.02 7.46
CA GLN A 53 -1.21 -11.39 8.76
C GLN A 53 -0.60 -9.99 8.65
N HIS A 54 -0.50 -9.45 7.43
CA HIS A 54 0.04 -8.12 7.20
C HIS A 54 -0.90 -7.04 7.73
N PRO A 55 -0.41 -5.88 8.23
CA PRO A 55 -1.27 -4.80 8.75
C PRO A 55 -2.33 -4.27 7.76
N PHE A 56 -2.17 -4.48 6.46
CA PHE A 56 -3.15 -4.12 5.42
C PHE A 56 -4.25 -5.15 5.20
N ASP A 57 -4.15 -6.35 5.79
CA ASP A 57 -5.13 -7.43 5.69
C ASP A 57 -6.00 -7.58 6.96
N GLN A 58 -5.83 -6.66 7.93
CA GLN A 58 -6.58 -6.63 9.20
C GLN A 58 -7.90 -5.86 9.09
#